data_AF-R0GEW0-F1
#
_entry.id   AF-R0GEW0-F1
#
_cell.length_a   1.000
_cell.length_b   1.000
_cell.length_c   1.000
_cell.angle_alpha   90.00
_cell.angle_beta   90.00
_cell.angle_gamma   90.00
#
_symmetry.space_group_name_H-M   'P 1'
#
loop_
_entity.id
_entity.type
_entity.pdbx_description
1 polymer ?
#
loop_
_entity_poly.entity_id
_entity_poly.type
_entity_poly.pdbx_seq_one_letter_code
_entity_poly.pdbx_strand_id
1 'polypeptide(L)'
;MDLRGSKNLKEIPDLSMATNLETLKLSSCSSLVELPASIQYLNKLNDLDISYCDHLESLPTGFNLKSLYRLNLSGCSRLKSFLDISTNISWLDDIGQTSSKEIPSNLHVENLDELILWERVQRTPLMTILSPTLTRLTFSNNPSLVEVPSSIQNLNQLEHLEIMNCRNLVTLPTGINLESLITIDLSHCSQLRTFPDISTSISDLNLSYTAIEEVPSWIEKFSLLCTLDMNGCRNLLCVSPNISKLKLLERADFSDCGALIEASWNGSSSDMAKSLPPDYFSLVKLNFINCFNLDLKALIQNQTFFMQLILSGEEVPSYFTHRTTGTSISLPHTSPSQSFFSFRGCIVIDVESFSKISVSFDIEVCCRFKDRLGNDFDSTDFPGYFITTKLGAHLVIFDCYFPLNKDNTFLANQFRYDHVDIQFRLMSDNSQLKLKECGVLLSKDGPSLDSRPLDYQPCNPNIPPGVCGDSIVERKSHSTTMRMMRMRRLLKKLLNY
;
A
#
# COMPACT_ATOMS: atom_id res chain seq x y z
N MET A 1 12.02 -35.76 -5.74
CA MET A 1 13.45 -35.90 -6.14
C MET A 1 14.03 -34.51 -6.26
N ASP A 2 15.19 -34.26 -5.65
CA ASP A 2 15.86 -32.96 -5.67
C ASP A 2 17.29 -33.14 -6.18
N LEU A 3 17.58 -32.55 -7.33
CA LEU A 3 18.88 -32.58 -8.01
C LEU A 3 19.38 -31.15 -8.27
N ARG A 4 18.85 -30.15 -7.56
CA ARG A 4 19.16 -28.74 -7.79
C ARG A 4 20.67 -28.46 -7.73
N GLY A 5 21.14 -27.62 -8.64
CA GLY A 5 22.53 -27.20 -8.73
C GLY A 5 23.47 -28.27 -9.29
N SER A 6 22.96 -29.37 -9.84
CA SER A 6 23.77 -30.40 -10.49
C SER A 6 24.26 -29.92 -11.86
N LYS A 7 25.22 -28.99 -11.87
CA LYS A 7 25.69 -28.26 -13.07
C LYS A 7 26.21 -29.16 -14.20
N ASN A 8 26.66 -30.38 -13.89
CA ASN A 8 27.19 -31.35 -14.86
C ASN A 8 26.19 -32.44 -15.26
N LEU A 9 24.96 -32.41 -14.72
CA LEU A 9 23.91 -33.39 -15.04
C LEU A 9 23.47 -33.16 -16.50
N LYS A 10 23.75 -34.13 -17.37
CA LYS A 10 23.39 -34.06 -18.79
C LYS A 10 22.06 -34.72 -19.10
N GLU A 11 21.74 -35.78 -18.37
CA GLU A 11 20.56 -36.61 -18.55
C GLU A 11 20.03 -37.04 -17.18
N ILE A 12 18.72 -37.28 -17.09
CA ILE A 12 18.07 -37.84 -15.91
C ILE A 12 17.78 -39.32 -16.19
N PRO A 13 17.96 -40.23 -15.21
CA PRO A 13 17.65 -41.65 -15.40
C PRO A 13 16.17 -41.87 -15.72
N ASP A 14 15.84 -43.05 -16.24
CA ASP A 14 14.45 -43.48 -16.46
C ASP A 14 13.64 -43.36 -15.15
N LEU A 15 12.55 -42.59 -15.22
CA LEU A 15 11.62 -42.34 -14.12
C LEU A 15 10.35 -43.17 -14.21
N SER A 16 10.27 -44.16 -15.11
CA SER A 16 9.08 -44.99 -15.34
C SER A 16 8.54 -45.66 -14.07
N MET A 17 9.42 -46.05 -13.16
CA MET A 17 9.06 -46.68 -11.88
C MET A 17 8.81 -45.68 -10.74
N ALA A 18 9.09 -44.39 -10.94
CA ALA A 18 8.90 -43.34 -9.94
C ALA A 18 7.46 -42.79 -9.92
N THR A 19 6.45 -43.65 -10.09
CA THR A 19 5.04 -43.26 -10.29
C THR A 19 4.40 -42.49 -9.12
N ASN A 20 5.02 -42.52 -7.94
CA ASN A 20 4.61 -41.76 -6.75
C ASN A 20 5.34 -40.41 -6.60
N LEU A 21 6.16 -40.00 -7.56
CA LEU A 21 6.91 -38.75 -7.47
C LEU A 21 5.96 -37.55 -7.57
N GLU A 22 5.92 -36.74 -6.52
CA GLU A 22 5.09 -35.51 -6.45
C GLU A 22 5.88 -34.24 -6.77
N THR A 23 7.19 -34.25 -6.54
CA THR A 23 8.03 -33.08 -6.76
C THR A 23 9.34 -33.48 -7.45
N LEU A 24 9.70 -32.76 -8.51
CA LEU A 24 10.95 -32.89 -9.24
C LEU A 24 11.65 -31.54 -9.32
N LYS A 25 12.77 -31.39 -8.59
CA LYS A 25 13.56 -30.15 -8.58
C LYS A 25 14.88 -30.35 -9.31
N LEU A 26 15.07 -29.56 -10.34
CA LEU A 26 16.18 -29.57 -11.29
C LEU A 26 16.77 -28.16 -11.46
N SER A 27 16.40 -27.21 -10.61
CA SER A 27 16.86 -25.82 -10.71
C SER A 27 18.38 -25.73 -10.82
N SER A 28 18.90 -24.91 -11.73
CA SER A 28 20.34 -24.69 -11.97
C SER A 28 21.11 -25.95 -12.42
N CYS A 29 20.44 -26.92 -13.04
CA CYS A 29 21.09 -28.02 -13.77
C CYS A 29 21.53 -27.55 -15.15
N SER A 30 22.55 -26.71 -15.20
CA SER A 30 22.91 -25.96 -16.41
C SER A 30 23.40 -26.82 -17.59
N SER A 31 23.81 -28.08 -17.40
CA SER A 31 24.18 -28.99 -18.50
C SER A 31 23.04 -29.88 -19.00
N LEU A 32 21.85 -29.79 -18.39
CA LEU A 32 20.71 -30.64 -18.74
C LEU A 32 20.14 -30.20 -20.10
N VAL A 33 20.05 -31.13 -21.05
CA VAL A 33 19.62 -30.82 -22.43
C VAL A 33 18.17 -31.22 -22.69
N GLU A 34 17.69 -32.29 -22.06
CA GLU A 34 16.33 -32.80 -22.18
C GLU A 34 15.87 -33.51 -20.90
N LEU A 35 14.54 -33.63 -20.73
CA LEU A 35 13.94 -34.53 -19.73
C LEU A 35 13.65 -35.89 -20.38
N PRO A 36 13.73 -37.00 -19.63
CA PRO A 36 13.45 -38.33 -20.17
C PRO A 36 11.96 -38.46 -20.51
N ALA A 37 11.63 -39.13 -21.61
CA ALA A 37 10.24 -39.37 -22.04
C ALA A 37 9.41 -40.10 -20.97
N SER A 38 10.06 -40.84 -20.07
CA SER A 38 9.44 -41.49 -18.92
C SER A 38 8.73 -40.54 -17.96
N ILE A 39 8.98 -39.22 -18.04
CA ILE A 39 8.28 -38.21 -17.25
C ILE A 39 6.76 -38.31 -17.42
N GLN A 40 6.29 -38.78 -18.58
CA GLN A 40 4.87 -39.01 -18.87
C GLN A 40 4.17 -39.97 -17.89
N TYR A 41 4.92 -40.81 -17.18
CA TYR A 41 4.36 -41.77 -16.21
C TYR A 41 4.20 -41.18 -14.81
N LEU A 42 4.68 -39.96 -14.58
CA LEU A 42 4.64 -39.28 -13.28
C LEU A 42 3.29 -38.61 -13.03
N ASN A 43 2.23 -39.41 -13.01
CA ASN A 43 0.86 -38.92 -12.89
C ASN A 43 0.54 -38.18 -11.59
N LYS A 44 1.39 -38.32 -10.55
CA LYS A 44 1.28 -37.58 -9.27
C LYS A 44 2.18 -36.34 -9.20
N LEU A 45 2.98 -36.07 -10.23
CA LEU A 45 3.90 -34.94 -10.22
C LEU A 45 3.08 -33.66 -10.16
N ASN A 46 3.22 -32.95 -9.04
CA ASN A 46 2.53 -31.71 -8.74
C ASN A 46 3.41 -30.48 -9.00
N ASP A 47 4.70 -30.60 -8.70
CA ASP A 47 5.67 -29.51 -8.80
C ASP A 47 6.89 -29.96 -9.63
N LEU A 48 7.09 -29.28 -10.77
CA LEU A 48 8.26 -29.42 -11.63
C LEU A 48 9.02 -28.10 -11.68
N ASP A 49 10.22 -28.08 -11.09
CA ASP A 49 11.13 -26.94 -11.12
C ASP A 49 12.34 -27.27 -11.98
N ILE A 50 12.41 -26.69 -13.18
CA ILE A 50 13.54 -26.80 -14.10
C ILE A 50 14.20 -25.44 -14.34
N SER A 51 14.04 -24.51 -13.39
CA SER A 51 14.58 -23.17 -13.53
C SER A 51 16.10 -23.14 -13.74
N TYR A 52 16.63 -22.16 -14.47
CA TYR A 52 18.06 -21.97 -14.74
C TYR A 52 18.74 -23.20 -15.36
N CYS A 53 17.99 -23.99 -16.14
CA CYS A 53 18.52 -25.05 -16.99
C CYS A 53 18.87 -24.49 -18.37
N ASP A 54 20.00 -23.77 -18.45
CA ASP A 54 20.35 -22.93 -19.61
C ASP A 54 20.54 -23.70 -20.93
N HIS A 55 20.82 -25.00 -20.88
CA HIS A 55 21.01 -25.85 -22.06
C HIS A 55 19.77 -26.67 -22.44
N LEU A 56 18.68 -26.59 -21.67
CA LEU A 56 17.46 -27.34 -21.92
C LEU A 56 16.78 -26.81 -23.19
N GLU A 57 16.67 -27.65 -24.23
CA GLU A 57 16.15 -27.21 -25.53
C GLU A 57 14.66 -27.51 -25.76
N SER A 58 14.16 -28.58 -25.16
CA SER A 58 12.77 -29.02 -25.32
C SER A 58 12.26 -29.78 -24.09
N LEU A 59 10.96 -29.67 -23.84
CA LEU A 59 10.26 -30.61 -22.95
C LEU A 59 9.69 -31.78 -23.77
N PRO A 60 9.52 -32.96 -23.16
CA PRO A 60 8.81 -34.06 -23.78
C PRO A 60 7.37 -33.63 -24.08
N THR A 61 6.87 -33.97 -25.28
CA THR A 61 5.55 -33.55 -25.81
C THR A 61 4.62 -34.75 -26.01
N GLY A 62 3.31 -34.52 -26.06
CA GLY A 62 2.33 -35.54 -26.48
C GLY A 62 1.74 -36.39 -25.34
N PHE A 63 1.81 -35.90 -24.10
CA PHE A 63 1.16 -36.49 -22.92
C PHE A 63 0.57 -35.40 -22.03
N ASN A 64 -0.09 -35.78 -20.94
CA ASN A 64 -0.68 -34.82 -20.02
C ASN A 64 -0.41 -35.23 -18.57
N LEU A 65 0.44 -34.47 -17.87
CA LEU A 65 0.68 -34.62 -16.44
C LEU A 65 -0.51 -34.06 -15.65
N LYS A 66 -1.50 -34.93 -15.41
CA LYS A 66 -2.81 -34.57 -14.83
C LYS A 66 -2.73 -33.91 -13.45
N SER A 67 -1.68 -34.15 -12.67
CA SER A 67 -1.52 -33.54 -11.34
C SER A 67 -0.60 -32.33 -11.32
N LEU A 68 0.03 -31.97 -12.44
CA LEU A 68 1.02 -30.91 -12.49
C LEU A 68 0.33 -29.56 -12.26
N TYR A 69 0.53 -29.03 -11.07
CA TYR A 69 -0.04 -27.78 -10.60
C TYR A 69 0.94 -26.62 -10.81
N ARG A 70 2.23 -26.86 -10.55
CA ARG A 70 3.30 -25.86 -10.59
C ARG A 70 4.38 -26.24 -11.60
N LEU A 71 4.69 -25.34 -12.52
CA LEU A 71 5.78 -25.46 -13.48
C LEU A 71 6.68 -24.23 -13.45
N ASN A 72 7.96 -24.40 -13.10
CA ASN A 72 8.96 -23.32 -13.16
C ASN A 72 9.95 -23.56 -14.32
N LEU A 73 9.88 -22.69 -15.34
CA LEU A 73 10.74 -22.65 -16.52
C LEU A 73 11.70 -21.45 -16.52
N SER A 74 11.69 -20.63 -15.46
CA SER A 74 12.50 -19.41 -15.38
C SER A 74 13.98 -19.73 -15.63
N GLY A 75 14.63 -19.07 -16.58
CA GLY A 75 16.07 -19.18 -16.84
C GLY A 75 16.43 -20.21 -17.91
N CYS A 76 15.45 -20.89 -18.50
CA CYS A 76 15.65 -21.84 -19.60
C CYS A 76 15.89 -21.13 -20.95
N SER A 77 17.04 -20.46 -21.09
CA SER A 77 17.37 -19.58 -22.23
C SER A 77 17.43 -20.24 -23.62
N ARG A 78 17.46 -21.58 -23.71
CA ARG A 78 17.46 -22.33 -24.98
C ARG A 78 16.17 -23.09 -25.24
N LEU A 79 15.22 -23.08 -24.31
CA LEU A 79 13.98 -23.82 -24.46
C LEU A 79 13.21 -23.24 -25.65
N LYS A 80 12.85 -24.08 -26.63
CA LYS A 80 12.17 -23.68 -27.87
C LYS A 80 10.66 -23.86 -27.79
N SER A 81 10.19 -24.79 -26.96
CA SER A 81 8.78 -25.11 -26.78
C SER A 81 8.56 -25.87 -25.47
N PHE A 82 7.47 -25.55 -24.78
CA PHE A 82 6.99 -26.26 -23.59
C PHE A 82 5.54 -26.75 -23.73
N LEU A 83 4.98 -26.64 -24.93
CA LEU A 83 3.59 -27.02 -25.25
C LEU A 83 3.34 -28.50 -24.91
N ASP A 84 2.13 -28.77 -24.41
CA ASP A 84 1.58 -30.11 -24.20
C ASP A 84 2.25 -30.97 -23.11
N ILE A 85 2.74 -30.36 -22.03
CA ILE A 85 3.18 -31.13 -20.84
C ILE A 85 2.03 -31.36 -19.84
N SER A 86 1.11 -30.40 -19.72
CA SER A 86 -0.10 -30.51 -18.89
C SER A 86 -1.15 -29.44 -19.21
N THR A 87 -2.43 -29.77 -19.02
CA THR A 87 -3.57 -28.84 -19.09
C THR A 87 -3.98 -28.27 -17.71
N ASN A 88 -3.39 -28.77 -16.63
CA ASN A 88 -3.82 -28.50 -15.25
C ASN A 88 -2.86 -27.58 -14.48
N ILE A 89 -1.97 -26.89 -15.20
CA ILE A 89 -1.00 -25.96 -14.62
C ILE A 89 -1.76 -24.74 -14.11
N SER A 90 -1.74 -24.51 -12.80
CA SER A 90 -2.32 -23.30 -12.21
C SER A 90 -1.27 -22.23 -11.95
N TRP A 91 0.00 -22.62 -11.82
CA TRP A 91 1.13 -21.71 -11.63
C TRP A 91 2.21 -21.96 -12.67
N LEU A 92 2.52 -20.92 -13.45
CA LEU A 92 3.58 -20.94 -14.45
C LEU A 92 4.53 -19.75 -14.26
N ASP A 93 5.81 -20.05 -14.08
CA ASP A 93 6.89 -19.05 -14.07
C ASP A 93 7.78 -19.30 -15.27
N ASP A 94 7.74 -18.39 -16.24
CA ASP A 94 8.47 -18.49 -17.50
C ASP A 94 9.37 -17.26 -17.71
N ILE A 95 10.58 -17.51 -18.21
CA ILE A 95 11.47 -16.46 -18.69
C ILE A 95 11.26 -16.38 -20.21
N GLY A 96 10.87 -15.19 -20.70
CA GLY A 96 10.73 -14.88 -22.12
C GLY A 96 12.06 -14.90 -22.92
N GLN A 97 13.10 -15.57 -22.41
CA GLN A 97 14.34 -15.89 -23.12
C GLN A 97 14.28 -17.26 -23.81
N THR A 98 13.15 -17.96 -23.80
CA THR A 98 12.96 -19.05 -24.75
C THR A 98 13.29 -18.51 -26.14
N SER A 99 14.11 -19.21 -26.90
CA SER A 99 14.48 -18.76 -28.25
C SER A 99 13.25 -18.64 -29.19
N SER A 100 12.08 -19.11 -28.73
CA SER A 100 10.76 -18.72 -29.23
C SER A 100 10.44 -17.26 -28.89
N LYS A 101 10.42 -16.43 -29.94
CA LYS A 101 10.12 -14.99 -29.86
C LYS A 101 8.68 -14.66 -29.43
N GLU A 102 7.87 -15.65 -29.08
CA GLU A 102 6.43 -15.53 -28.83
C GLU A 102 6.01 -16.48 -27.70
N ILE A 103 5.17 -16.01 -26.78
CA ILE A 103 4.35 -16.91 -25.95
C ILE A 103 3.40 -17.61 -26.91
N PRO A 104 3.36 -18.95 -26.95
CA PRO A 104 2.58 -19.65 -27.97
C PRO A 104 1.11 -19.27 -27.85
N SER A 105 0.48 -18.97 -29.00
CA SER A 105 -0.92 -18.53 -29.13
C SER A 105 -1.98 -19.50 -28.61
N ASN A 106 -1.54 -20.64 -28.08
CA ASN A 106 -2.33 -21.79 -27.68
C ASN A 106 -1.93 -22.29 -26.27
N LEU A 107 -1.67 -21.41 -25.30
CA LEU A 107 -1.74 -21.83 -23.89
C LEU A 107 -3.20 -22.26 -23.60
N HIS A 108 -3.57 -23.48 -24.00
CA HIS A 108 -4.79 -24.18 -23.61
C HIS A 108 -4.67 -24.63 -22.16
N VAL A 109 -4.38 -23.67 -21.27
CA VAL A 109 -4.34 -23.89 -19.85
C VAL A 109 -5.61 -23.27 -19.30
N GLU A 110 -6.70 -24.02 -19.44
CA GLU A 110 -8.05 -23.62 -19.01
C GLU A 110 -8.12 -23.27 -17.51
N ASN A 111 -7.10 -23.67 -16.72
CA ASN A 111 -7.03 -23.53 -15.27
C ASN A 111 -5.83 -22.71 -14.78
N LEU A 112 -5.26 -21.83 -15.63
CA LEU A 112 -4.13 -21.01 -15.23
C LEU A 112 -4.62 -19.91 -14.29
N ASP A 113 -4.23 -19.99 -13.01
CA ASP A 113 -4.59 -19.02 -11.97
C ASP A 113 -3.53 -17.93 -11.87
N GLU A 114 -2.25 -18.28 -12.00
CA GLU A 114 -1.11 -17.38 -11.86
C GLU A 114 -0.10 -17.56 -13.01
N LEU A 115 0.26 -16.45 -13.66
CA LEU A 115 1.27 -16.39 -14.72
C LEU A 115 2.32 -15.34 -14.39
N ILE A 116 3.59 -15.76 -14.37
CA ILE A 116 4.73 -14.90 -14.11
C ILE A 116 5.64 -14.90 -15.35
N LEU A 117 5.87 -13.71 -15.90
CA LEU A 117 6.66 -13.47 -17.11
C LEU A 117 7.85 -12.57 -16.79
N TRP A 118 9.05 -13.11 -16.91
CA TRP A 118 10.31 -12.39 -16.67
C TRP A 118 11.04 -12.08 -17.98
N GLU A 119 11.53 -10.83 -18.13
CA GLU A 119 12.42 -10.35 -19.21
C GLU A 119 11.98 -10.51 -20.69
N ARG A 120 12.35 -9.52 -21.52
CA ARG A 120 12.43 -9.49 -23.01
C ARG A 120 11.37 -10.20 -23.90
N VAL A 121 10.11 -10.37 -23.48
CA VAL A 121 9.07 -10.84 -24.43
C VAL A 121 8.88 -9.80 -25.56
N GLN A 122 9.19 -10.16 -26.82
CA GLN A 122 9.11 -9.23 -27.95
C GLN A 122 7.70 -9.21 -28.61
N ARG A 123 7.08 -8.02 -28.59
CA ARG A 123 6.34 -7.38 -29.70
C ARG A 123 5.07 -7.99 -30.35
N THR A 124 4.37 -8.96 -29.78
CA THR A 124 3.04 -9.36 -30.27
C THR A 124 2.00 -9.38 -29.13
N PRO A 125 0.67 -9.32 -29.40
CA PRO A 125 -0.31 -8.98 -28.39
C PRO A 125 -0.51 -10.15 -27.42
N LEU A 126 0.34 -10.19 -26.39
CA LEU A 126 0.34 -11.09 -25.23
C LEU A 126 -1.07 -11.43 -24.74
N MET A 127 -1.95 -10.43 -24.75
CA MET A 127 -3.23 -10.46 -24.05
C MET A 127 -4.38 -11.04 -24.89
N THR A 128 -4.20 -11.39 -26.17
CA THR A 128 -5.22 -12.16 -26.92
C THR A 128 -5.17 -13.65 -26.62
N ILE A 129 -4.17 -14.10 -25.85
CA ILE A 129 -3.81 -15.51 -25.66
C ILE A 129 -4.01 -15.96 -24.20
N LEU A 130 -4.16 -15.03 -23.26
CA LEU A 130 -4.24 -15.34 -21.83
C LEU A 130 -5.61 -15.92 -21.42
N SER A 131 -5.58 -16.89 -20.50
CA SER A 131 -6.80 -17.52 -19.96
C SER A 131 -7.69 -16.51 -19.24
N PRO A 132 -9.02 -16.51 -19.45
CA PRO A 132 -9.94 -15.65 -18.71
C PRO A 132 -10.06 -16.01 -17.21
N THR A 133 -9.55 -17.18 -16.79
CA THR A 133 -9.51 -17.64 -15.39
C THR A 133 -8.36 -17.02 -14.59
N LEU A 134 -7.47 -16.27 -15.24
CA LEU A 134 -6.25 -15.78 -14.61
C LEU A 134 -6.56 -14.80 -13.48
N THR A 135 -6.05 -15.10 -12.28
CA THR A 135 -6.22 -14.29 -11.06
C THR A 135 -4.99 -13.44 -10.74
N ARG A 136 -3.78 -13.88 -11.14
CA ARG A 136 -2.53 -13.12 -11.01
C ARG A 136 -1.76 -13.09 -12.33
N LEU A 137 -1.38 -11.90 -12.75
CA LEU A 137 -0.51 -11.68 -13.90
C LEU A 137 0.68 -10.81 -13.50
N THR A 138 1.89 -11.37 -13.63
CA THR A 138 3.12 -10.67 -13.28
C THR A 138 4.03 -10.52 -14.50
N PHE A 139 4.46 -9.30 -14.79
CA PHE A 139 5.51 -8.95 -15.74
C PHE A 139 6.69 -8.32 -14.99
N SER A 140 7.83 -8.99 -14.92
CA SER A 140 9.00 -8.49 -14.20
C SER A 140 10.19 -8.27 -15.12
N ASN A 141 10.88 -7.14 -14.95
CA ASN A 141 12.14 -6.84 -15.64
C ASN A 141 12.02 -6.87 -17.18
N ASN A 142 10.87 -6.50 -17.77
CA ASN A 142 10.67 -6.58 -19.22
C ASN A 142 10.95 -5.22 -19.91
N PRO A 143 12.12 -5.02 -20.55
CA PRO A 143 12.42 -3.78 -21.27
C PRO A 143 11.69 -3.68 -22.62
N SER A 144 11.06 -4.76 -23.12
CA SER A 144 10.35 -4.74 -24.40
C SER A 144 8.88 -4.32 -24.25
N LEU A 145 8.34 -4.36 -23.02
CA LEU A 145 6.96 -3.96 -22.73
C LEU A 145 6.85 -2.43 -22.75
N VAL A 146 6.23 -1.91 -23.81
CA VAL A 146 6.02 -0.46 -23.99
C VAL A 146 4.59 -0.04 -23.63
N GLU A 147 3.62 -0.90 -23.89
CA GLU A 147 2.21 -0.68 -23.59
C GLU A 147 1.55 -1.99 -23.18
N VAL A 148 0.56 -1.89 -22.28
CA VAL A 148 -0.37 -3.00 -22.00
C VAL A 148 -1.56 -2.85 -22.94
N PRO A 149 -1.94 -3.88 -23.72
CA PRO A 149 -3.05 -3.76 -24.66
C PRO A 149 -4.41 -3.82 -23.94
N SER A 150 -5.43 -3.18 -24.53
CA SER A 150 -6.78 -3.09 -23.96
C SER A 150 -7.49 -4.43 -23.77
N SER A 151 -7.06 -5.47 -24.49
CA SER A 151 -7.60 -6.83 -24.30
C SER A 151 -7.30 -7.42 -22.93
N ILE A 152 -6.49 -6.77 -22.08
CA ILE A 152 -6.41 -7.09 -20.64
C ILE A 152 -7.79 -7.10 -19.98
N GLN A 153 -8.73 -6.29 -20.48
CA GLN A 153 -10.11 -6.24 -20.00
C GLN A 153 -10.84 -7.59 -20.08
N ASN A 154 -10.35 -8.55 -20.86
CA ASN A 154 -10.94 -9.89 -20.95
C ASN A 154 -10.60 -10.78 -19.73
N LEU A 155 -9.63 -10.37 -18.91
CA LEU A 155 -9.22 -11.08 -17.70
C LEU A 155 -10.14 -10.70 -16.53
N ASN A 156 -11.40 -11.13 -16.63
CA ASN A 156 -12.46 -10.72 -15.70
C ASN A 156 -12.25 -11.20 -14.26
N GLN A 157 -11.41 -12.22 -14.05
CA GLN A 157 -11.09 -12.77 -12.73
C GLN A 157 -9.75 -12.26 -12.18
N LEU A 158 -9.09 -11.31 -12.86
CA LEU A 158 -7.78 -10.82 -12.47
C LEU A 158 -7.87 -10.03 -11.17
N GLU A 159 -7.30 -10.57 -10.10
CA GLU A 159 -7.23 -9.96 -8.77
C GLU A 159 -5.93 -9.17 -8.57
N HIS A 160 -4.84 -9.60 -9.22
CA HIS A 160 -3.50 -9.06 -9.03
C HIS A 160 -2.77 -8.82 -10.36
N LEU A 161 -2.36 -7.58 -10.61
CA LEU A 161 -1.55 -7.19 -11.78
C LEU A 161 -0.23 -6.57 -11.32
N GLU A 162 0.89 -7.24 -11.59
CA GLU A 162 2.21 -6.84 -11.13
C GLU A 162 3.15 -6.62 -12.32
N ILE A 163 3.38 -5.37 -12.75
CA ILE A 163 4.31 -4.99 -13.80
C ILE A 163 5.50 -4.25 -13.19
N MET A 164 6.51 -4.99 -12.75
CA MET A 164 7.64 -4.46 -11.99
C MET A 164 8.90 -4.30 -12.85
N ASN A 165 9.63 -3.19 -12.68
CA ASN A 165 10.88 -2.89 -13.38
C ASN A 165 10.79 -3.01 -14.93
N CYS A 166 9.61 -2.73 -15.50
CA CYS A 166 9.40 -2.62 -16.94
C CYS A 166 9.68 -1.18 -17.40
N ARG A 167 10.96 -0.82 -17.49
CA ARG A 167 11.45 0.57 -17.60
C ARG A 167 10.99 1.34 -18.84
N ASN A 168 10.54 0.64 -19.88
CA ASN A 168 10.06 1.22 -21.13
C ASN A 168 8.52 1.26 -21.23
N LEU A 169 7.79 0.81 -20.19
CA LEU A 169 6.33 0.92 -20.16
C LEU A 169 5.95 2.40 -20.10
N VAL A 170 5.17 2.86 -21.07
CA VAL A 170 4.75 4.26 -21.22
C VAL A 170 3.30 4.46 -20.77
N THR A 171 2.43 3.49 -21.04
CA THR A 171 0.99 3.62 -20.76
C THR A 171 0.33 2.28 -20.46
N LEU A 172 -0.74 2.35 -19.65
CA LEU A 172 -1.75 1.32 -19.53
C LEU A 172 -2.94 1.64 -20.45
N PRO A 173 -3.83 0.68 -20.75
CA PRO A 173 -5.07 1.00 -21.43
C PRO A 173 -5.93 1.94 -20.58
N THR A 174 -6.74 2.77 -21.22
CA THR A 174 -7.63 3.74 -20.55
C THR A 174 -9.08 3.43 -20.87
N GLY A 175 -10.00 3.72 -19.95
CA GLY A 175 -11.44 3.53 -20.18
C GLY A 175 -11.90 2.07 -20.13
N ILE A 176 -11.10 1.20 -19.49
CA ILE A 176 -11.47 -0.18 -19.15
C ILE A 176 -11.80 -0.29 -17.66
N ASN A 177 -12.46 -1.37 -17.24
CA ASN A 177 -12.73 -1.62 -15.82
C ASN A 177 -12.56 -3.10 -15.48
N LEU A 178 -11.48 -3.45 -14.79
CA LEU A 178 -11.24 -4.78 -14.24
C LEU A 178 -11.88 -4.89 -12.85
N GLU A 179 -13.12 -5.38 -12.79
CA GLU A 179 -13.96 -5.37 -11.57
C GLU A 179 -13.39 -6.17 -10.40
N SER A 180 -12.65 -7.25 -10.68
CA SER A 180 -12.01 -8.09 -9.67
C SER A 180 -10.64 -7.60 -9.21
N LEU A 181 -10.09 -6.54 -9.81
CA LEU A 181 -8.70 -6.13 -9.58
C LEU A 181 -8.53 -5.47 -8.21
N ILE A 182 -7.79 -6.14 -7.32
CA ILE A 182 -7.55 -5.72 -5.94
C ILE A 182 -6.18 -5.04 -5.80
N THR A 183 -5.15 -5.59 -6.44
CA THR A 183 -3.77 -5.12 -6.30
C THR A 183 -3.16 -4.78 -7.66
N ILE A 184 -2.52 -3.62 -7.74
CA ILE A 184 -1.68 -3.23 -8.86
C ILE A 184 -0.29 -2.84 -8.35
N ASP A 185 0.75 -3.44 -8.92
CA ASP A 185 2.13 -3.01 -8.74
C ASP A 185 2.73 -2.62 -10.09
N LEU A 186 3.08 -1.35 -10.28
CA LEU A 186 3.75 -0.81 -11.47
C LEU A 186 5.14 -0.25 -11.10
N SER A 187 5.71 -0.71 -9.99
CA SER A 187 6.95 -0.16 -9.44
C SER A 187 8.10 -0.24 -10.44
N HIS A 188 8.95 0.78 -10.43
CA HIS A 188 10.10 0.89 -11.33
C HIS A 188 9.75 0.91 -12.85
N CYS A 189 8.49 1.19 -13.23
CA CYS A 189 8.11 1.54 -14.60
C CYS A 189 8.47 3.00 -14.90
N SER A 190 9.76 3.29 -15.03
CA SER A 190 10.35 4.64 -15.06
C SER A 190 9.94 5.55 -16.23
N GLN A 191 9.19 5.07 -17.22
CA GLN A 191 8.66 5.87 -18.33
C GLN A 191 7.14 6.08 -18.27
N LEU A 192 6.47 5.46 -17.30
CA LEU A 192 5.03 5.62 -17.10
C LEU A 192 4.76 7.00 -16.52
N ARG A 193 4.07 7.86 -17.30
CA ARG A 193 3.79 9.27 -16.93
C ARG A 193 2.35 9.52 -16.49
N THR A 194 1.43 8.63 -16.84
CA THR A 194 0.00 8.79 -16.57
C THR A 194 -0.43 7.89 -15.43
N PHE A 195 -1.28 8.41 -14.55
CA PHE A 195 -1.93 7.62 -13.50
C PHE A 195 -2.86 6.55 -14.12
N PRO A 196 -2.87 5.30 -13.62
CA PRO A 196 -3.67 4.23 -14.23
C PRO A 196 -5.18 4.44 -14.03
N ASP A 197 -5.97 4.32 -15.11
CA ASP A 197 -7.44 4.33 -15.12
C ASP A 197 -7.96 2.99 -15.71
N ILE A 198 -7.77 1.91 -14.94
CA ILE A 198 -8.08 0.53 -15.39
C ILE A 198 -9.06 -0.23 -14.48
N SER A 199 -9.35 0.27 -13.28
CA SER A 199 -10.28 -0.36 -12.33
C SER A 199 -10.66 0.63 -11.23
N THR A 200 -11.87 0.48 -10.68
CA THR A 200 -12.33 1.18 -9.47
C THR A 200 -12.27 0.32 -8.20
N SER A 201 -11.96 -0.97 -8.33
CA SER A 201 -11.99 -1.96 -7.24
C SER A 201 -10.65 -2.07 -6.48
N ILE A 202 -9.65 -1.29 -6.89
CA ILE A 202 -8.27 -1.39 -6.38
C ILE A 202 -8.22 -1.00 -4.91
N SER A 203 -7.61 -1.88 -4.12
CA SER A 203 -7.33 -1.70 -2.69
C SER A 203 -5.87 -1.31 -2.44
N ASP A 204 -4.94 -1.88 -3.20
CA ASP A 204 -3.50 -1.66 -3.04
C ASP A 204 -2.88 -1.23 -4.39
N LEU A 205 -2.30 -0.02 -4.43
CA LEU A 205 -1.71 0.56 -5.64
C LEU A 205 -0.26 1.00 -5.40
N ASN A 206 0.69 0.29 -6.00
CA ASN A 206 2.11 0.65 -5.99
C ASN A 206 2.53 1.23 -7.35
N LEU A 207 2.94 2.48 -7.34
CA LEU A 207 3.43 3.27 -8.47
C LEU A 207 4.84 3.81 -8.20
N SER A 208 5.56 3.25 -7.22
CA SER A 208 6.88 3.73 -6.81
C SER A 208 7.87 3.75 -7.99
N TYR A 209 8.74 4.77 -8.01
CA TYR A 209 9.75 4.96 -9.05
C TYR A 209 9.21 5.04 -10.49
N THR A 210 7.98 5.53 -10.67
CA THR A 210 7.42 5.88 -11.99
C THR A 210 7.72 7.34 -12.34
N ALA A 211 7.42 7.73 -13.59
CA ALA A 211 7.55 9.10 -14.07
C ALA A 211 6.23 9.89 -14.00
N ILE A 212 5.27 9.43 -13.19
CA ILE A 212 3.96 10.06 -13.06
C ILE A 212 4.10 11.48 -12.52
N GLU A 213 3.43 12.42 -13.18
CA GLU A 213 3.57 13.86 -12.92
C GLU A 213 2.49 14.40 -11.97
N GLU A 214 1.33 13.76 -11.90
CA GLU A 214 0.22 14.18 -11.04
C GLU A 214 -0.58 12.99 -10.49
N VAL A 215 -1.08 13.14 -9.25
CA VAL A 215 -2.23 12.36 -8.77
C VAL A 215 -3.49 13.11 -9.18
N PRO A 216 -4.36 12.54 -10.03
CA PRO A 216 -5.45 13.27 -10.68
C PRO A 216 -6.68 13.47 -9.77
N SER A 217 -7.58 14.37 -10.16
CA SER A 217 -8.82 14.66 -9.43
C SER A 217 -9.78 13.47 -9.35
N TRP A 218 -9.82 12.62 -10.37
CA TRP A 218 -10.68 11.45 -10.40
C TRP A 218 -10.20 10.30 -9.50
N ILE A 219 -9.11 10.47 -8.74
CA ILE A 219 -8.67 9.52 -7.72
C ILE A 219 -9.80 9.17 -6.73
N GLU A 220 -10.76 10.08 -6.50
CA GLU A 220 -11.95 9.84 -5.67
C GLU A 220 -12.80 8.63 -6.12
N LYS A 221 -12.66 8.17 -7.37
CA LYS A 221 -13.32 6.96 -7.87
C LYS A 221 -12.77 5.67 -7.24
N PHE A 222 -11.56 5.71 -6.68
CA PHE A 222 -10.88 4.58 -6.07
C PHE A 222 -11.38 4.36 -4.63
N SER A 223 -12.69 4.22 -4.48
CA SER A 223 -13.38 4.21 -3.18
C SER A 223 -12.92 3.09 -2.23
N LEU A 224 -12.30 2.03 -2.77
CA LEU A 224 -11.76 0.89 -2.04
C LEU A 224 -10.26 0.99 -1.73
N LEU A 225 -9.59 2.06 -2.17
CA LEU A 225 -8.14 2.22 -2.02
C LEU A 225 -7.76 2.39 -0.56
N CYS A 226 -6.99 1.42 -0.05
CA CYS A 226 -6.43 1.40 1.29
C CYS A 226 -4.98 1.88 1.30
N THR A 227 -4.20 1.52 0.27
CA THR A 227 -2.77 1.85 0.17
C THR A 227 -2.40 2.45 -1.19
N LEU A 228 -1.64 3.56 -1.15
CA LEU A 228 -1.03 4.19 -2.32
C LEU A 228 0.46 4.37 -2.07
N ASP A 229 1.31 3.73 -2.88
CA ASP A 229 2.77 3.93 -2.82
C ASP A 229 3.24 4.64 -4.09
N MET A 230 3.80 5.83 -3.94
CA MET A 230 4.43 6.63 -5.01
C MET A 230 5.85 7.04 -4.60
N ASN A 231 6.51 6.25 -3.74
CA ASN A 231 7.87 6.52 -3.30
C ASN A 231 8.82 6.64 -4.51
N GLY A 232 9.63 7.68 -4.55
CA GLY A 232 10.66 7.87 -5.57
C GLY A 232 10.12 8.34 -6.92
N CYS A 233 8.85 8.77 -7.01
CA CYS A 233 8.28 9.42 -8.20
C CYS A 233 8.83 10.83 -8.35
N ARG A 234 10.05 10.95 -8.87
CA ARG A 234 10.81 12.21 -8.93
C ARG A 234 10.20 13.29 -9.82
N ASN A 235 9.27 12.94 -10.70
CA ASN A 235 8.56 13.87 -11.58
C ASN A 235 7.20 14.30 -11.04
N LEU A 236 6.75 13.74 -9.90
CA LEU A 236 5.46 14.07 -9.32
C LEU A 236 5.47 15.54 -8.87
N LEU A 237 4.62 16.37 -9.48
CA LEU A 237 4.52 17.81 -9.23
C LEU A 237 3.43 18.14 -8.22
N CYS A 238 2.29 17.45 -8.30
CA CYS A 238 1.13 17.70 -7.46
C CYS A 238 0.36 16.45 -7.06
N VAL A 239 -0.25 16.52 -5.87
CA VAL A 239 -1.22 15.53 -5.39
C VAL A 239 -2.58 16.21 -5.27
N SER A 240 -3.56 15.74 -6.02
CA SER A 240 -4.93 16.27 -5.99
C SER A 240 -5.55 16.23 -4.58
N PRO A 241 -6.29 17.28 -4.18
CA PRO A 241 -7.00 17.32 -2.90
C PRO A 241 -8.10 16.26 -2.79
N ASN A 242 -8.56 15.68 -3.89
CA ASN A 242 -9.58 14.63 -3.86
C ASN A 242 -9.08 13.33 -3.21
N ILE A 243 -7.78 13.19 -2.96
CA ILE A 243 -7.24 12.09 -2.14
C ILE A 243 -7.89 12.06 -0.73
N SER A 244 -8.30 13.21 -0.19
CA SER A 244 -8.99 13.29 1.11
C SER A 244 -10.42 12.73 1.09
N LYS A 245 -10.98 12.43 -0.10
CA LYS A 245 -12.31 11.82 -0.23
C LYS A 245 -12.24 10.29 -0.14
N LEU A 246 -11.04 9.71 -0.15
CA LEU A 246 -10.83 8.27 -0.02
C LEU A 246 -11.03 7.83 1.44
N LYS A 247 -12.24 7.32 1.74
CA LYS A 247 -12.64 6.98 3.11
C LYS A 247 -11.90 5.78 3.70
N LEU A 248 -11.42 4.87 2.85
CA LEU A 248 -10.70 3.66 3.26
C LEU A 248 -9.17 3.83 3.20
N LEU A 249 -8.67 4.98 2.74
CA LEU A 249 -7.23 5.19 2.62
C LEU A 249 -6.60 5.15 4.02
N GLU A 250 -5.69 4.21 4.23
CA GLU A 250 -4.96 4.04 5.48
C GLU A 250 -3.54 4.62 5.36
N ARG A 251 -2.94 4.52 4.16
CA ARG A 251 -1.57 4.94 3.90
C ARG A 251 -1.39 5.49 2.49
N ALA A 252 -0.70 6.64 2.38
CA ALA A 252 -0.13 7.13 1.14
C ALA A 252 1.35 7.51 1.33
N ASP A 253 2.23 6.94 0.51
CA ASP A 253 3.68 7.20 0.56
C ASP A 253 4.13 7.98 -0.66
N PHE A 254 4.57 9.23 -0.45
CA PHE A 254 5.13 10.12 -1.45
C PHE A 254 6.60 10.42 -1.14
N SER A 255 7.31 9.57 -0.38
CA SER A 255 8.73 9.78 -0.08
C SER A 255 9.56 9.95 -1.35
N ASP A 256 10.67 10.68 -1.27
CA ASP A 256 11.63 10.87 -2.36
C ASP A 256 11.01 11.47 -3.64
N CYS A 257 9.86 12.15 -3.55
CA CYS A 257 9.24 12.92 -4.62
C CYS A 257 9.79 14.35 -4.67
N GLY A 258 11.04 14.50 -5.10
CA GLY A 258 11.76 15.77 -5.04
C GLY A 258 11.16 16.93 -5.85
N ALA A 259 10.34 16.66 -6.87
CA ALA A 259 9.66 17.69 -7.66
C ALA A 259 8.29 18.11 -7.10
N LEU A 260 7.83 17.48 -6.02
CA LEU A 260 6.51 17.74 -5.47
C LEU A 260 6.46 19.12 -4.82
N ILE A 261 5.56 19.98 -5.33
CA ILE A 261 5.40 21.38 -4.87
C ILE A 261 4.06 21.57 -4.16
N GLU A 262 3.00 20.91 -4.66
CA GLU A 262 1.64 21.11 -4.17
C GLU A 262 1.00 19.81 -3.67
N ALA A 263 0.56 19.84 -2.41
CA ALA A 263 -0.37 18.86 -1.88
C ALA A 263 -1.36 19.60 -0.97
N SER A 264 -2.59 19.82 -1.45
CA SER A 264 -3.66 20.47 -0.68
C SER A 264 -4.64 19.40 -0.22
N TRP A 265 -5.13 19.49 1.02
CA TRP A 265 -5.98 18.44 1.63
C TRP A 265 -7.23 19.09 2.23
N ASN A 266 -8.11 19.60 1.36
CA ASN A 266 -9.30 20.33 1.78
C ASN A 266 -10.49 19.37 1.82
N GLY A 267 -10.50 18.46 2.80
CA GLY A 267 -11.60 17.53 3.02
C GLY A 267 -12.58 18.03 4.08
N SER A 268 -13.87 18.10 3.77
CA SER A 268 -14.91 18.45 4.74
C SER A 268 -15.06 17.34 5.80
N SER A 269 -14.27 17.40 6.87
CA SER A 269 -14.41 16.56 8.07
C SER A 269 -15.49 17.07 9.04
N SER A 270 -16.19 18.17 8.71
CA SER A 270 -17.06 18.89 9.64
C SER A 270 -18.24 18.06 10.16
N ASP A 271 -18.63 17.01 9.45
CA ASP A 271 -19.81 16.22 9.81
C ASP A 271 -19.47 14.91 10.53
N MET A 272 -18.25 14.36 10.37
CA MET A 272 -17.82 13.14 11.09
C MET A 272 -17.25 13.44 12.47
N ALA A 273 -16.65 14.62 12.67
CA ALA A 273 -16.08 15.01 13.97
C ALA A 273 -17.15 15.24 15.07
N LYS A 274 -18.44 15.30 14.70
CA LYS A 274 -19.53 15.64 15.61
C LYS A 274 -20.24 14.43 16.24
N SER A 275 -20.04 13.20 15.75
CA SER A 275 -20.93 12.08 16.10
C SER A 275 -20.28 10.74 16.42
N LEU A 276 -18.96 10.57 16.29
CA LEU A 276 -18.30 9.27 16.50
C LEU A 276 -17.33 9.27 17.70
N PRO A 277 -17.27 8.17 18.48
CA PRO A 277 -16.26 7.99 19.51
C PRO A 277 -14.84 7.99 18.91
N PRO A 278 -13.81 8.46 19.66
CA PRO A 278 -12.42 8.61 19.20
C PRO A 278 -11.77 7.35 18.61
N ASP A 279 -12.27 6.15 18.95
CA ASP A 279 -11.75 4.85 18.48
C ASP A 279 -11.90 4.58 16.97
N TYR A 280 -12.50 5.51 16.20
CA TYR A 280 -12.96 5.30 14.82
C TYR A 280 -12.44 6.28 13.76
N PHE A 281 -11.51 7.18 14.09
CA PHE A 281 -10.85 7.95 13.03
C PHE A 281 -9.84 7.04 12.31
N SER A 282 -10.14 6.69 11.05
CA SER A 282 -9.12 6.15 10.15
C SER A 282 -8.13 7.27 9.87
N LEU A 283 -7.07 7.35 10.67
CA LEU A 283 -5.99 8.32 10.47
C LEU A 283 -5.19 7.87 9.25
N VAL A 284 -5.36 8.60 8.14
CA VAL A 284 -4.53 8.41 6.96
C VAL A 284 -3.09 8.75 7.33
N LYS A 285 -2.17 7.84 7.02
CA LYS A 285 -0.73 8.03 7.20
C LYS A 285 -0.10 8.53 5.92
N LEU A 286 0.48 9.71 5.98
CA LEU A 286 1.10 10.37 4.85
C LEU A 286 2.60 10.48 5.05
N ASN A 287 3.34 10.06 4.04
CA ASN A 287 4.79 10.13 4.06
C ASN A 287 5.28 11.03 2.92
N PHE A 288 6.09 12.01 3.26
CA PHE A 288 6.69 12.98 2.35
C PHE A 288 8.17 13.21 2.72
N ILE A 289 8.84 12.18 3.26
CA ILE A 289 10.27 12.22 3.52
C ILE A 289 11.00 12.58 2.21
N ASN A 290 11.93 13.51 2.28
CA ASN A 290 12.71 14.05 1.17
C ASN A 290 11.91 14.83 0.09
N CYS A 291 10.69 15.29 0.39
CA CYS A 291 9.92 16.20 -0.46
C CYS A 291 10.20 17.67 -0.13
N PHE A 292 11.44 18.12 -0.40
CA PHE A 292 11.92 19.42 0.08
C PHE A 292 11.28 20.66 -0.57
N ASN A 293 10.60 20.50 -1.71
CA ASN A 293 9.92 21.58 -2.42
C ASN A 293 8.48 21.82 -1.96
N LEU A 294 7.97 20.98 -1.04
CA LEU A 294 6.60 21.06 -0.54
C LEU A 294 6.46 22.23 0.45
N ASP A 295 5.45 23.08 0.25
CA ASP A 295 5.10 24.10 1.24
C ASP A 295 4.45 23.46 2.47
N LEU A 296 5.30 23.12 3.45
CA LEU A 296 4.89 22.56 4.74
C LEU A 296 3.84 23.41 5.45
N LYS A 297 3.97 24.74 5.37
CA LYS A 297 3.08 25.65 6.06
C LYS A 297 1.69 25.61 5.43
N ALA A 298 1.61 25.66 4.11
CA ALA A 298 0.34 25.50 3.39
C ALA A 298 -0.29 24.13 3.65
N LEU A 299 0.52 23.07 3.62
CA LEU A 299 0.08 21.71 3.92
C LEU A 299 -0.56 21.62 5.31
N ILE A 300 0.06 22.19 6.33
CA ILE A 300 -0.41 22.10 7.72
C ILE A 300 -1.55 23.09 8.02
N GLN A 301 -1.52 24.31 7.48
CA GLN A 301 -2.51 25.34 7.79
C GLN A 301 -3.86 25.12 7.08
N ASN A 302 -3.88 24.50 5.90
CA ASN A 302 -5.11 24.23 5.16
C ASN A 302 -5.76 22.87 5.53
N GLN A 303 -5.16 22.12 6.47
CA GLN A 303 -5.66 20.81 6.89
C GLN A 303 -6.90 20.91 7.77
N THR A 304 -7.98 20.28 7.31
CA THR A 304 -9.28 20.20 8.01
C THR A 304 -9.57 18.80 8.59
N PHE A 305 -8.63 17.84 8.51
CA PHE A 305 -8.79 16.46 8.95
C PHE A 305 -7.59 15.98 9.79
N PHE A 306 -7.83 15.03 10.71
CA PHE A 306 -6.79 14.41 11.54
C PHE A 306 -5.86 13.53 10.69
N MET A 307 -4.60 13.93 10.51
CA MET A 307 -3.63 13.16 9.72
C MET A 307 -2.34 12.91 10.49
N GLN A 308 -1.73 11.76 10.23
CA GLN A 308 -0.36 11.48 10.62
C GLN A 308 0.55 11.77 9.44
N LEU A 309 1.52 12.65 9.65
CA LEU A 309 2.40 13.15 8.61
C LEU A 309 3.85 12.94 9.04
N ILE A 310 4.64 12.31 8.17
CA ILE A 310 6.10 12.21 8.33
C ILE A 310 6.80 12.89 7.15
N LEU A 311 7.78 13.72 7.48
CA LEU A 311 8.51 14.61 6.58
C LEU A 311 9.99 14.61 6.96
N SER A 312 10.87 15.08 6.07
CA SER A 312 12.23 15.43 6.48
C SER A 312 12.25 16.77 7.20
N GLY A 313 13.04 16.88 8.28
CA GLY A 313 13.30 18.16 8.92
C GLY A 313 14.07 18.03 10.23
N GLU A 314 14.90 19.04 10.51
CA GLU A 314 15.83 19.04 11.64
C GLU A 314 15.30 19.81 12.86
N GLU A 315 14.31 20.68 12.66
CA GLU A 315 13.75 21.56 13.68
C GLU A 315 12.24 21.66 13.56
N VAL A 316 11.55 21.80 14.69
CA VAL A 316 10.11 22.05 14.71
C VAL A 316 9.81 23.41 14.05
N PRO A 317 8.88 23.46 13.06
CA PRO A 317 8.59 24.69 12.35
C PRO A 317 8.16 25.84 13.27
N SER A 318 8.60 27.05 12.95
CA SER A 318 8.43 28.25 13.81
C SER A 318 6.97 28.67 14.06
N TYR A 319 6.03 28.21 13.24
CA TYR A 319 4.59 28.45 13.46
C TYR A 319 3.98 27.55 14.52
N PHE A 320 4.68 26.50 15.00
CA PHE A 320 4.34 25.86 16.26
C PHE A 320 4.72 26.83 17.38
N THR A 321 3.70 27.41 18.02
CA THR A 321 3.89 28.55 18.93
C THR A 321 4.55 28.18 20.25
N HIS A 322 4.49 26.91 20.65
CA HIS A 322 5.14 26.41 21.84
C HIS A 322 6.11 25.29 21.46
N ARG A 323 7.38 25.46 21.79
CA ARG A 323 8.46 24.53 21.40
C ARG A 323 9.40 24.27 22.57
N THR A 324 10.04 23.11 22.58
CA THR A 324 11.04 22.72 23.57
C THR A 324 12.01 21.72 22.97
N THR A 325 13.28 21.79 23.38
CA THR A 325 14.28 20.73 23.10
C THR A 325 14.21 19.59 24.12
N GLY A 326 13.39 19.74 25.17
CA GLY A 326 13.07 18.67 26.11
C GLY A 326 11.92 17.79 25.61
N THR A 327 11.38 16.96 26.50
CA THR A 327 10.23 16.10 26.19
C THR A 327 8.91 16.67 26.70
N SER A 328 8.91 17.83 27.36
CA SER A 328 7.74 18.40 28.01
C SER A 328 7.55 19.88 27.72
N ILE A 329 6.30 20.29 27.49
CA ILE A 329 5.86 21.66 27.25
C ILE A 329 4.78 22.02 28.29
N SER A 330 4.98 23.13 28.98
CA SER A 330 4.02 23.67 29.94
C SER A 330 3.28 24.85 29.33
N LEU A 331 1.95 24.79 29.29
CA LEU A 331 1.10 25.76 28.62
C LEU A 331 0.14 26.44 29.60
N PRO A 332 0.06 27.78 29.62
CA PRO A 332 -1.08 28.44 30.23
C PRO A 332 -2.31 28.21 29.34
N HIS A 333 -3.29 27.48 29.86
CA HIS A 333 -4.53 27.21 29.14
C HIS A 333 -5.69 27.37 30.09
N THR A 334 -6.51 28.39 29.87
CA THR A 334 -7.77 28.56 30.59
C THR A 334 -8.81 27.66 29.94
N SER A 335 -9.42 26.78 30.73
CA SER A 335 -10.48 25.86 30.27
C SER A 335 -11.57 26.64 29.51
N PRO A 336 -11.73 26.45 28.19
CA PRO A 336 -12.90 26.92 27.45
C PRO A 336 -14.10 26.08 27.89
N SER A 337 -15.33 26.49 27.60
CA SER A 337 -16.54 25.67 27.82
C SER A 337 -16.60 24.38 26.97
N GLN A 338 -15.48 23.93 26.41
CA GLN A 338 -15.35 22.76 25.53
C GLN A 338 -15.16 21.48 26.35
N SER A 339 -15.75 20.38 25.87
CA SER A 339 -15.71 19.07 26.53
C SER A 339 -14.46 18.23 26.16
N PHE A 340 -13.44 18.85 25.59
CA PHE A 340 -12.20 18.20 25.18
C PHE A 340 -11.05 19.20 25.10
N PHE A 341 -9.83 18.71 25.21
CA PHE A 341 -8.60 19.43 24.89
C PHE A 341 -7.98 18.80 23.64
N SER A 342 -7.58 19.62 22.67
CA SER A 342 -6.95 19.12 21.44
C SER A 342 -5.88 20.09 20.96
N PHE A 343 -4.88 19.54 20.30
CA PHE A 343 -3.82 20.33 19.69
C PHE A 343 -3.14 19.51 18.60
N ARG A 344 -2.39 20.21 17.74
CA ARG A 344 -1.48 19.58 16.79
C ARG A 344 -0.08 19.50 17.40
N GLY A 345 0.42 18.28 17.53
CA GLY A 345 1.78 17.98 17.94
C GLY A 345 2.72 17.91 16.75
N CYS A 346 3.96 18.33 16.96
CA CYS A 346 5.07 18.09 16.04
C CYS A 346 6.28 17.67 16.84
N ILE A 347 6.97 16.62 16.41
CA ILE A 347 8.22 16.19 17.00
C ILE A 347 9.28 16.01 15.94
N VAL A 348 10.53 16.30 16.29
CA VAL A 348 11.71 15.95 15.50
C VAL A 348 12.30 14.68 16.09
N ILE A 349 12.40 13.65 15.28
CA ILE A 349 13.03 12.38 15.64
C ILE A 349 14.25 12.18 14.78
N ASP A 350 15.40 11.94 15.41
CA ASP A 350 16.62 11.54 14.73
C ASP A 350 16.75 10.02 14.72
N VAL A 351 17.00 9.47 13.54
CA VAL A 351 17.22 8.04 13.30
C VAL A 351 18.69 7.85 12.95
N GLU A 352 19.50 7.48 13.95
CA GLU A 352 20.96 7.44 13.80
C GLU A 352 21.44 6.23 13.00
N SER A 353 20.76 5.09 13.16
CA SER A 353 21.10 3.85 12.48
C SER A 353 19.90 2.92 12.43
N PHE A 354 20.00 1.89 11.59
CA PHE A 354 19.03 0.80 11.52
C PHE A 354 19.70 -0.52 11.86
N SER A 355 19.08 -1.34 12.72
CA SER A 355 19.41 -2.76 12.88
C SER A 355 18.57 -3.67 11.98
N LYS A 356 17.52 -3.12 11.34
CA LYS A 356 16.51 -3.80 10.50
C LYS A 356 16.24 -2.98 9.22
N ILE A 357 15.37 -3.48 8.34
CA ILE A 357 15.00 -2.81 7.07
C ILE A 357 14.22 -1.49 7.31
N SER A 358 13.51 -1.38 8.44
CA SER A 358 12.80 -0.18 8.87
C SER A 358 12.86 -0.02 10.38
N VAL A 359 12.55 1.19 10.85
CA VAL A 359 12.28 1.47 12.26
C VAL A 359 10.84 1.89 12.41
N SER A 360 10.23 1.38 13.47
CA SER A 360 8.90 1.78 13.87
C SER A 360 8.84 2.21 15.32
N PHE A 361 7.90 3.10 15.61
CA PHE A 361 7.70 3.65 16.93
C PHE A 361 6.25 4.11 17.09
N ASP A 362 5.78 4.05 18.32
CA ASP A 362 4.56 4.71 18.75
C ASP A 362 4.92 6.00 19.48
N ILE A 363 4.02 6.97 19.40
CA ILE A 363 4.11 8.19 20.19
C ILE A 363 3.05 8.10 21.29
N GLU A 364 3.49 8.24 22.53
CA GLU A 364 2.63 8.45 23.68
C GLU A 364 2.67 9.93 24.06
N VAL A 365 1.50 10.55 24.23
CA VAL A 365 1.37 11.94 24.65
C VAL A 365 0.54 12.02 25.92
N CYS A 366 1.18 12.41 27.02
CA CYS A 366 0.54 12.56 28.32
C CYS A 366 0.30 14.04 28.62
N CYS A 367 -0.94 14.41 28.93
CA CYS A 367 -1.32 15.73 29.41
C CYS A 367 -1.65 15.67 30.91
N ARG A 368 -0.98 16.48 31.71
CA ARG A 368 -1.33 16.74 33.11
C ARG A 368 -2.02 18.09 33.22
N PHE A 369 -3.29 18.08 33.61
CA PHE A 369 -4.10 19.28 33.79
C PHE A 369 -4.00 19.73 35.24
N LYS A 370 -3.69 21.01 35.48
CA LYS A 370 -3.51 21.58 36.82
C LYS A 370 -4.45 22.76 37.05
N ASP A 371 -5.06 22.79 38.24
CA ASP A 371 -5.85 23.92 38.69
C ASP A 371 -5.02 24.97 39.46
N ARG A 372 -5.67 26.06 39.89
CA ARG A 372 -5.03 27.11 40.71
C ARG A 372 -4.69 26.69 42.13
N LEU A 373 -5.30 25.62 42.63
CA LEU A 373 -5.14 25.14 44.00
C LEU A 373 -4.05 24.06 44.12
N GLY A 374 -3.46 23.65 42.98
CA GLY A 374 -2.43 22.61 42.89
C GLY A 374 -2.96 21.20 42.73
N ASN A 375 -4.27 21.01 42.47
CA ASN A 375 -4.84 19.71 42.10
C ASN A 375 -4.53 19.40 40.64
N ASP A 376 -4.30 18.13 40.34
CA ASP A 376 -3.98 17.67 39.00
C ASP A 376 -4.64 16.35 38.61
N PHE A 377 -4.78 16.12 37.31
CA PHE A 377 -5.13 14.82 36.74
C PHE A 377 -4.42 14.61 35.40
N ASP A 378 -4.13 13.34 35.09
CA ASP A 378 -3.43 12.94 33.87
C ASP A 378 -4.42 12.37 32.83
N SER A 379 -4.16 12.63 31.56
CA SER A 379 -4.84 12.02 30.41
C SER A 379 -3.80 11.68 29.34
N THR A 380 -3.94 10.54 28.68
CA THR A 380 -2.97 10.06 27.70
C THR A 380 -3.66 9.77 26.37
N ASP A 381 -3.02 10.18 25.29
CA ASP A 381 -3.41 9.89 23.92
C ASP A 381 -2.28 9.16 23.20
N PHE A 382 -2.66 8.34 22.22
CA PHE A 382 -1.75 7.54 21.39
C PHE A 382 -1.97 7.95 19.93
N PRO A 383 -1.43 9.11 19.52
CA PRO A 383 -1.68 9.68 18.20
C PRO A 383 -1.32 8.73 17.05
N GLY A 384 -0.44 7.74 17.29
CA GLY A 384 -0.41 6.48 16.53
C GLY A 384 0.99 5.93 16.25
N TYR A 385 1.01 4.95 15.34
CA TYR A 385 2.17 4.15 14.97
C TYR A 385 2.83 4.66 13.67
N PHE A 386 4.12 4.91 13.71
CA PHE A 386 4.91 5.42 12.59
C PHE A 386 5.96 4.40 12.14
N ILE A 387 6.29 4.44 10.86
CA ILE A 387 7.36 3.63 10.26
C ILE A 387 8.20 4.54 9.38
N THR A 388 9.53 4.44 9.47
CA THR A 388 10.46 5.05 8.53
C THR A 388 11.53 4.05 8.11
N THR A 389 11.97 4.16 6.86
CA THR A 389 13.09 3.40 6.26
C THR A 389 14.29 4.30 5.97
N LYS A 390 14.25 5.57 6.41
CA LYS A 390 15.24 6.61 6.10
C LYS A 390 15.99 7.07 7.35
N LEU A 391 17.31 7.22 7.24
CA LEU A 391 18.15 7.75 8.31
C LEU A 391 17.99 9.28 8.42
N GLY A 392 18.45 9.82 9.54
CA GLY A 392 18.47 11.26 9.81
C GLY A 392 17.22 11.78 10.52
N ALA A 393 17.07 13.10 10.52
CA ALA A 393 16.02 13.79 11.24
C ALA A 393 14.71 13.85 10.44
N HIS A 394 13.63 13.39 11.08
CA HIS A 394 12.27 13.41 10.55
C HIS A 394 11.37 14.26 11.42
N LEU A 395 10.54 15.06 10.76
CA LEU A 395 9.42 15.75 11.36
C LEU A 395 8.20 14.83 11.35
N VAL A 396 7.63 14.59 12.53
CA VAL A 396 6.42 13.81 12.70
C VAL A 396 5.34 14.71 13.25
N ILE A 397 4.23 14.85 12.53
CA ILE A 397 3.11 15.72 12.84
C ILE A 397 1.87 14.87 13.01
N PHE A 398 1.11 15.17 14.05
CA PHE A 398 -0.07 14.43 14.43
C PHE A 398 -1.01 15.32 15.23
N ASP A 399 -2.29 14.97 15.23
CA ASP A 399 -3.30 15.64 16.03
C ASP A 399 -3.59 14.79 17.28
N CYS A 400 -3.66 15.45 18.43
CA CYS A 400 -4.02 14.81 19.70
C CYS A 400 -5.40 15.26 20.16
N TYR A 401 -6.14 14.33 20.77
CA TYR A 401 -7.48 14.58 21.29
C TYR A 401 -7.66 13.94 22.67
N PHE A 402 -7.95 14.78 23.66
CA PHE A 402 -8.15 14.40 25.05
C PHE A 402 -9.60 14.71 25.46
N PRO A 403 -10.51 13.72 25.46
CA PRO A 403 -11.88 13.94 25.88
C PRO A 403 -11.93 14.29 27.38
N LEU A 404 -12.62 15.39 27.70
CA LEU A 404 -12.86 15.85 29.06
C LEU A 404 -14.31 15.49 29.45
N ASN A 405 -14.65 14.20 29.41
CA ASN A 405 -16.03 13.70 29.58
C ASN A 405 -16.25 12.92 30.90
N LYS A 406 -17.54 12.60 31.14
CA LYS A 406 -18.18 12.35 32.44
C LYS A 406 -17.61 11.23 33.34
N ASP A 407 -16.77 10.33 32.87
CA ASP A 407 -16.15 9.33 33.76
C ASP A 407 -15.04 9.95 34.65
N ASN A 408 -14.57 11.15 34.29
CA ASN A 408 -13.70 12.02 35.09
C ASN A 408 -14.46 13.21 35.73
N THR A 409 -15.81 13.17 35.79
CA THR A 409 -16.67 14.33 36.13
C THR A 409 -16.40 14.98 37.47
N PHE A 410 -15.99 14.25 38.49
CA PHE A 410 -15.83 14.86 39.80
C PHE A 410 -14.73 15.94 39.79
N LEU A 411 -13.71 15.78 38.93
CA LEU A 411 -12.57 16.69 38.81
C LEU A 411 -12.81 17.75 37.72
N ALA A 412 -13.20 17.38 36.50
CA ALA A 412 -13.29 18.34 35.38
C ALA A 412 -14.39 19.42 35.55
N ASN A 413 -15.49 19.14 36.26
CA ASN A 413 -16.54 20.12 36.54
C ASN A 413 -16.26 21.01 37.78
N GLN A 414 -15.35 20.60 38.67
CA GLN A 414 -14.90 21.43 39.80
C GLN A 414 -13.66 22.27 39.45
N PHE A 415 -12.82 21.79 38.53
CA PHE A 415 -11.55 22.41 38.19
C PHE A 415 -11.61 23.16 36.87
N ARG A 416 -11.74 24.48 36.96
CA ARG A 416 -11.18 25.36 35.93
C ARG A 416 -9.66 25.17 36.00
N TYR A 417 -9.11 24.39 35.08
CA TYR A 417 -7.67 24.29 34.91
C TYR A 417 -7.18 25.54 34.18
N ASP A 418 -6.00 25.96 34.59
CA ASP A 418 -5.32 27.15 34.11
C ASP A 418 -3.97 26.80 33.47
N HIS A 419 -3.55 25.55 33.61
CA HIS A 419 -2.27 25.05 33.16
C HIS A 419 -2.37 23.61 32.68
N VAL A 420 -1.63 23.28 31.62
CA VAL A 420 -1.48 21.92 31.10
C VAL A 420 -0.01 21.65 30.86
N ASP A 421 0.52 20.59 31.46
CA ASP A 421 1.84 20.06 31.12
C ASP A 421 1.68 18.91 30.13
N ILE A 422 2.29 19.03 28.96
CA ILE A 422 2.26 18.05 27.89
C ILE A 422 3.61 17.35 27.85
N GLN A 423 3.63 16.02 27.91
CA GLN A 423 4.82 15.19 27.80
C GLN A 423 4.74 14.27 26.60
N PHE A 424 5.78 14.27 25.78
CA PHE A 424 5.95 13.40 24.61
C PHE A 424 6.89 12.26 24.96
N ARG A 425 6.51 11.03 24.60
CA ARG A 425 7.35 9.84 24.78
C ARG A 425 7.35 9.00 23.52
N LEU A 426 8.53 8.54 23.14
CA LEU A 426 8.70 7.57 22.07
C LEU A 426 8.67 6.17 22.68
N MET A 427 7.70 5.38 22.25
CA MET A 427 7.60 3.97 22.60
C MET A 427 8.16 3.17 21.44
N SER A 428 9.35 2.60 21.63
CA SER A 428 10.00 1.76 20.63
C SER A 428 10.87 0.71 21.31
N ASP A 429 10.93 -0.48 20.72
CA ASP A 429 11.88 -1.51 21.10
C ASP A 429 13.32 -1.17 20.66
N ASN A 430 13.52 -0.05 19.95
CA ASN A 430 14.80 0.34 19.38
C ASN A 430 15.39 1.59 20.05
N SER A 431 16.59 1.44 20.63
CA SER A 431 17.35 2.53 21.29
C SER A 431 17.95 3.56 20.32
N GLN A 432 17.77 3.37 19.01
CA GLN A 432 18.36 4.20 17.94
C GLN A 432 17.53 5.44 17.58
N LEU A 433 16.38 5.65 18.24
CA LEU A 433 15.51 6.80 18.04
C LEU A 433 15.75 7.85 19.11
N LYS A 434 16.01 9.09 18.70
CA LYS A 434 16.20 10.22 19.61
C LYS A 434 15.18 11.31 19.32
N LEU A 435 14.35 11.61 20.31
CA LEU A 435 13.49 12.80 20.29
C LEU A 435 14.35 14.05 20.51
N LYS A 436 14.44 14.92 19.50
CA LYS A 436 15.30 16.11 19.51
C LYS A 436 14.56 17.37 19.95
N GLU A 437 13.33 17.55 19.46
CA GLU A 437 12.55 18.75 19.69
C GLU A 437 11.05 18.40 19.61
N CYS A 438 10.25 19.10 20.41
CA CYS A 438 8.80 18.98 20.43
C CYS A 438 8.14 20.36 20.22
N GLY A 439 6.99 20.34 19.59
CA GLY A 439 6.17 21.50 19.25
C GLY A 439 4.70 21.26 19.46
N VAL A 440 4.00 22.28 19.92
CA VAL A 440 2.55 22.31 20.04
C VAL A 440 1.99 23.54 19.33
N LEU A 441 1.05 23.28 18.44
CA LEU A 441 0.18 24.28 17.83
C LEU A 441 -1.22 24.07 18.41
N LEU A 442 -1.63 25.01 19.26
CA LEU A 442 -2.99 25.01 19.79
C LEU A 442 -3.96 25.31 18.64
N SER A 443 -5.04 24.54 18.58
CA SER A 443 -6.16 24.82 17.70
C SER A 443 -6.75 26.19 18.11
N LYS A 444 -6.41 27.26 17.41
CA LYS A 444 -7.11 28.55 17.59
C LYS A 444 -8.55 28.30 17.20
N ASP A 445 -9.46 28.49 18.15
CA ASP A 445 -10.92 28.47 17.99
C ASP A 445 -11.37 27.61 16.81
N GLY A 446 -11.51 26.29 17.03
CA GLY A 446 -12.26 25.44 16.11
C GLY A 446 -13.56 26.16 15.71
N PRO A 447 -14.01 26.03 14.45
CA PRO A 447 -15.00 26.94 13.87
C PRO A 447 -16.13 27.17 14.86
N SER A 448 -16.31 28.45 15.23
CA SER A 448 -17.38 28.90 16.10
C SER A 448 -18.69 28.29 15.61
N LEU A 449 -19.35 27.52 16.48
CA LEU A 449 -20.75 27.13 16.35
C LEU A 449 -21.59 28.40 16.47
N ASP A 450 -21.55 29.26 15.47
CA ASP A 450 -22.54 30.30 15.28
C ASP A 450 -22.94 30.37 13.80
N SER A 451 -24.20 30.00 13.62
CA SER A 451 -24.98 30.06 12.40
C SER A 451 -24.87 31.41 11.67
N ARG A 452 -24.45 31.38 10.39
CA ARG A 452 -25.26 31.87 9.25
C ARG A 452 -24.57 31.59 7.91
N PRO A 453 -25.32 31.24 6.86
CA PRO A 453 -24.76 31.00 5.54
C PRO A 453 -24.46 32.35 4.87
N LEU A 454 -23.26 32.48 4.28
CA LEU A 454 -22.98 33.53 3.29
C LEU A 454 -22.85 32.88 1.93
N ASP A 455 -23.65 33.40 1.02
CA ASP A 455 -23.94 32.92 -0.31
C ASP A 455 -22.67 32.61 -1.12
N TYR A 456 -22.58 31.39 -1.61
CA TYR A 456 -21.87 31.09 -2.85
C TYR A 456 -22.81 30.27 -3.73
N GLN A 457 -23.21 30.88 -4.86
CA GLN A 457 -24.03 30.28 -5.90
C GLN A 457 -23.33 29.06 -6.52
N PRO A 458 -23.92 27.86 -6.47
CA PRO A 458 -23.72 26.86 -7.50
C PRO A 458 -24.65 27.18 -8.68
N CYS A 459 -24.20 26.94 -9.90
CA CYS A 459 -25.09 26.88 -11.05
C CYS A 459 -26.21 25.86 -10.77
N ASN A 460 -27.45 26.34 -10.89
CA ASN A 460 -28.72 25.68 -10.55
C ASN A 460 -29.31 24.94 -11.78
N PRO A 461 -30.44 24.20 -11.71
CA PRO A 461 -30.86 23.06 -10.85
C PRO A 461 -31.35 21.84 -11.68
N ASN A 462 -31.61 20.69 -11.04
CA ASN A 462 -32.93 20.00 -11.07
C ASN A 462 -33.01 18.70 -10.22
N ILE A 463 -33.96 18.69 -9.25
CA ILE A 463 -34.78 17.58 -8.67
C ILE A 463 -34.34 16.89 -7.33
N PRO A 464 -35.29 16.61 -6.37
CA PRO A 464 -35.13 16.66 -4.89
C PRO A 464 -35.02 15.30 -4.12
N PRO A 465 -34.86 15.31 -2.77
CA PRO A 465 -34.36 14.20 -1.94
C PRO A 465 -35.44 13.42 -1.11
N GLY A 466 -35.06 12.24 -0.59
CA GLY A 466 -35.78 11.52 0.49
C GLY A 466 -34.82 10.60 1.29
N VAL A 467 -34.52 10.90 2.56
CA VAL A 467 -35.14 10.49 3.86
C VAL A 467 -34.38 9.33 4.54
N CYS A 468 -33.92 9.61 5.77
CA CYS A 468 -33.15 8.80 6.74
C CYS A 468 -33.87 7.56 7.31
N GLY A 469 -33.08 6.63 7.87
CA GLY A 469 -33.50 5.64 8.87
C GLY A 469 -32.32 5.06 9.67
N ASP A 470 -32.46 5.09 11.01
CA ASP A 470 -31.46 4.86 12.07
C ASP A 470 -31.24 3.41 12.56
N SER A 471 -30.28 3.26 13.49
CA SER A 471 -30.08 2.26 14.59
C SER A 471 -29.10 1.10 14.30
N ILE A 472 -27.86 1.04 14.86
CA ILE A 472 -27.32 0.86 16.24
C ILE A 472 -27.47 -0.58 16.80
N VAL A 473 -26.34 -1.24 17.14
CA VAL A 473 -25.99 -1.83 18.48
C VAL A 473 -24.70 -2.72 18.42
N GLU A 474 -23.70 -2.29 19.20
CA GLU A 474 -22.72 -2.99 20.07
C GLU A 474 -21.65 -4.03 19.60
N ARG A 475 -20.42 -3.49 19.49
CA ARG A 475 -19.12 -3.87 20.12
C ARG A 475 -18.94 -5.25 20.79
N LYS A 476 -17.82 -5.92 20.43
CA LYS A 476 -16.82 -6.44 21.38
C LYS A 476 -15.43 -6.58 20.71
N SER A 477 -14.41 -6.16 21.45
CA SER A 477 -13.00 -6.01 21.10
C SER A 477 -12.33 -7.33 20.69
N HIS A 478 -11.26 -7.25 19.89
CA HIS A 478 -9.94 -7.90 20.05
C HIS A 478 -9.15 -7.87 18.73
N SER A 479 -7.92 -7.35 18.81
CA SER A 479 -6.79 -7.60 17.90
C SER A 479 -6.81 -6.89 16.53
N THR A 480 -6.03 -5.82 16.44
CA THR A 480 -5.69 -5.09 15.20
C THR A 480 -5.00 -6.01 14.17
N THR A 481 -4.37 -7.10 14.61
CA THR A 481 -3.82 -8.15 13.74
C THR A 481 -4.91 -9.13 13.24
N MET A 482 -5.98 -9.38 14.01
CA MET A 482 -7.16 -10.11 13.53
C MET A 482 -8.11 -9.24 12.69
N ARG A 483 -8.06 -7.90 12.79
CA ARG A 483 -8.90 -7.00 11.98
C ARG A 483 -8.55 -7.03 10.50
N MET A 484 -7.27 -7.00 10.12
CA MET A 484 -6.87 -7.18 8.71
C MET A 484 -7.22 -8.58 8.18
N MET A 485 -7.04 -9.64 9.00
CA MET A 485 -7.43 -10.99 8.61
C MET A 485 -8.96 -11.20 8.54
N ARG A 486 -9.74 -10.53 9.41
CA ARG A 486 -11.20 -10.55 9.36
C ARG A 486 -11.75 -9.71 8.21
N MET A 487 -11.15 -8.57 7.88
CA MET A 487 -11.55 -7.75 6.74
C MET A 487 -11.23 -8.47 5.42
N ARG A 488 -10.05 -9.11 5.30
CA ARG A 488 -9.74 -10.03 4.17
C ARG A 488 -10.68 -11.24 4.09
N ARG A 489 -11.10 -11.82 5.24
CA ARG A 489 -12.10 -12.92 5.28
C ARG A 489 -13.54 -12.44 5.04
N LEU A 490 -13.87 -11.19 5.34
CA LEU A 490 -15.18 -10.57 5.08
C LEU A 490 -15.29 -10.13 3.61
N LEU A 491 -14.23 -9.58 3.01
CA LEU A 491 -14.14 -9.31 1.57
C LEU A 491 -14.25 -10.61 0.74
N LYS A 492 -13.55 -11.69 1.13
CA LYS A 492 -13.73 -13.03 0.51
C LYS A 492 -15.12 -13.64 0.69
N LYS A 493 -15.90 -13.20 1.69
CA LYS A 493 -17.30 -13.64 1.91
C LYS A 493 -18.32 -12.76 1.20
N LEU A 494 -18.02 -11.49 0.98
CA LEU A 494 -18.87 -10.54 0.25
C LEU A 494 -18.72 -10.68 -1.28
N LEU A 495 -17.60 -11.24 -1.76
CA LEU A 495 -17.36 -11.55 -3.18
C LEU A 495 -17.87 -12.94 -3.61
N ASN A 496 -18.51 -13.71 -2.72
CA ASN A 496 -18.99 -15.08 -2.97
C ASN A 496 -20.52 -15.25 -2.79
N TYR A 497 -21.30 -14.18 -2.95
CA TYR A 497 -22.77 -14.24 -3.01
C TYR A 497 -23.33 -13.30 -4.08
#